data_AF-A0A9D0DSM1-F1
#
_entry.id   AF-A0A9D0DSM1-F1
#
_cell.length_a   1.000
_cell.length_b   1.000
_cell.length_c   1.000
_cell.angle_alpha   90.00
_cell.angle_beta   90.00
_cell.angle_gamma   90.00
#
_symmetry.space_group_name_H-M   'P 1'
#
loop_
_entity.id
_entity.type
_entity.pdbx_description
1 polymer ?
#
loop_
_entity_poly.entity_id
_entity_poly.type
_entity_poly.pdbx_seq_one_letter_code
_entity_poly.pdbx_strand_id
1 'polypeptide(L)'
;MQLLIISLLIATITNTSSSTSFAVGKYAGEHEYTNNLTLNKKLTIADAEELEVSIIGKTEKCCDFITIYADKKFKFSGVIEQKFIVSGSSIRVIFKSDGRTTDEGVLVKIATRLPASIFNDIKKQLLVSITKILQYGTNEIYVKINHNLQALKQLHTKLKTTQKNYSIINKIIRELIVISQNYQEIANMSNNIMYAHKQQFGIINNLKQQTLHNIDKIKYKYQNYQLLLNDAKNKLVELDDPLEIQRYKFSIDGYNAIMRTLTEQQQIWDRFYHAQEVIKDKLDAHSQKVKLLLHVLGINSQIYKQSANVALLRQNSVLKLNNLINLPELQNVINNLKISETDILKLLEKIKRAGL
;
A
#
# COMPACT_ATOMS: atom_id res chain seq x y z
N MET A 1 12.19 20.11 -51.33
CA MET A 1 11.85 19.05 -50.37
C MET A 1 11.12 19.70 -49.19
N GLN A 2 9.80 19.86 -49.32
CA GLN A 2 8.95 20.54 -48.33
C GLN A 2 8.67 19.58 -47.16
N LEU A 3 9.04 19.99 -45.95
CA LEU A 3 8.63 19.32 -44.72
C LEU A 3 7.12 19.55 -44.53
N LEU A 4 6.34 18.48 -44.70
CA LEU A 4 4.94 18.41 -44.31
C LEU A 4 4.88 18.29 -42.78
N ILE A 5 4.67 19.43 -42.10
CA ILE A 5 4.30 19.45 -40.68
C ILE A 5 2.85 18.98 -40.61
N ILE A 6 2.67 17.67 -40.42
CA ILE A 6 1.38 17.10 -40.03
C ILE A 6 1.17 17.52 -38.57
N SER A 7 0.51 18.66 -38.39
CA SER A 7 -0.05 19.06 -37.10
C SER A 7 -1.07 18.03 -36.67
N LEU A 8 -0.60 17.03 -35.93
CA LEU A 8 -1.44 16.05 -35.25
C LEU A 8 -2.24 16.81 -34.18
N LEU A 9 -3.47 17.21 -34.53
CA LEU A 9 -4.46 17.63 -33.55
C LEU A 9 -4.76 16.39 -32.72
N ILE A 10 -3.96 16.16 -31.67
CA ILE A 10 -4.33 15.28 -30.59
C ILE A 10 -5.50 15.99 -29.94
N ALA A 11 -6.72 15.64 -30.34
CA ALA A 11 -7.89 15.88 -29.53
C ALA A 11 -7.56 15.22 -28.19
N THR A 12 -7.11 16.01 -27.22
CA THR A 12 -7.11 15.64 -25.83
C THR A 12 -8.58 15.42 -25.53
N ILE A 13 -9.01 14.17 -25.65
CA ILE A 13 -10.24 13.70 -25.01
C ILE A 13 -9.94 13.95 -23.54
N THR A 14 -10.28 15.13 -23.07
CA THR A 14 -10.38 15.40 -21.66
C THR A 14 -11.41 14.38 -21.21
N ASN A 15 -10.94 13.33 -20.53
CA ASN A 15 -11.79 12.49 -19.71
C ASN A 15 -12.35 13.43 -18.64
N THR A 16 -13.32 14.26 -19.04
CA THR A 16 -14.14 15.02 -18.12
C THR A 16 -14.87 13.95 -17.34
N SER A 17 -14.29 13.65 -16.18
CA SER A 17 -14.88 12.71 -15.23
C SER A 17 -16.33 13.15 -15.05
N SER A 18 -17.25 12.40 -15.64
CA SER A 18 -18.67 12.69 -15.51
C SER A 18 -18.96 12.73 -14.02
N SER A 19 -19.44 13.88 -13.55
CA SER A 19 -19.71 14.11 -12.14
C SER A 19 -21.13 14.59 -11.98
N THR A 20 -21.78 14.14 -10.91
CA THR A 20 -23.09 14.65 -10.51
C THR A 20 -23.06 14.98 -9.04
N SER A 21 -23.88 15.94 -8.64
CA SER A 21 -23.90 16.43 -7.27
C SER A 21 -25.30 16.59 -6.71
N PHE A 22 -25.37 16.56 -5.39
CA PHE A 22 -26.52 16.91 -4.58
C PHE A 22 -26.05 17.90 -3.53
N ALA A 23 -26.73 19.04 -3.44
CA ALA A 23 -26.34 20.14 -2.57
C ALA A 23 -27.54 20.62 -1.74
N VAL A 24 -27.27 21.07 -0.53
CA VAL A 24 -28.24 21.56 0.45
C VAL A 24 -27.64 22.77 1.19
N GLY A 25 -28.46 23.75 1.58
CA GLY A 25 -28.03 24.94 2.33
C GLY A 25 -27.04 25.79 1.54
N LYS A 26 -25.90 26.14 2.15
CA LYS A 26 -24.85 26.97 1.53
C LYS A 26 -24.34 26.45 0.20
N TYR A 27 -24.31 25.14 0.03
CA TYR A 27 -23.85 24.53 -1.21
C TYR A 27 -24.87 24.60 -2.34
N ALA A 28 -26.13 24.90 -2.03
CA ALA A 28 -27.22 25.13 -2.99
C ALA A 28 -27.48 26.63 -3.26
N GLY A 29 -26.69 27.54 -2.65
CA GLY A 29 -26.85 28.99 -2.79
C GLY A 29 -27.69 29.66 -1.70
N GLU A 30 -28.10 28.92 -0.67
CA GLU A 30 -28.79 29.46 0.51
C GLU A 30 -27.77 29.80 1.62
N HIS A 31 -28.18 30.33 2.77
CA HIS A 31 -27.25 30.49 3.91
C HIS A 31 -27.19 29.19 4.73
N GLU A 32 -28.36 28.67 5.08
CA GLU A 32 -28.62 27.43 5.81
C GLU A 32 -29.79 26.71 5.13
N TYR A 33 -29.97 25.41 5.42
CA TYR A 33 -31.15 24.68 4.95
C TYR A 33 -32.37 24.95 5.82
N THR A 34 -33.57 24.61 5.35
CA THR A 34 -34.82 24.82 6.09
C THR A 34 -35.12 23.70 7.09
N ASN A 35 -35.85 24.03 8.16
CA ASN A 35 -36.42 23.06 9.09
C ASN A 35 -37.44 22.14 8.40
N ASN A 36 -37.54 20.89 8.87
CA ASN A 36 -38.42 19.83 8.36
C ASN A 36 -38.20 19.49 6.88
N LEU A 37 -37.03 19.81 6.34
CA LEU A 37 -36.68 19.55 4.96
C LEU A 37 -36.39 18.06 4.77
N THR A 38 -37.05 17.45 3.79
CA THR A 38 -36.72 16.08 3.34
C THR A 38 -36.46 16.11 1.84
N LEU A 39 -35.24 15.78 1.46
CA LEU A 39 -34.82 15.70 0.06
C LEU A 39 -34.33 14.30 -0.26
N ASN A 40 -34.70 13.79 -1.43
CA ASN A 40 -34.29 12.48 -1.92
C ASN A 40 -33.86 12.60 -3.38
N LYS A 41 -32.59 12.26 -3.66
CA LYS A 41 -32.02 12.35 -5.01
C LYS A 41 -31.29 11.07 -5.35
N LYS A 42 -31.55 10.52 -6.54
CA LYS A 42 -30.69 9.51 -7.15
C LYS A 42 -29.61 10.21 -7.97
N LEU A 43 -28.35 9.97 -7.64
CA LEU A 43 -27.20 10.41 -8.43
C LEU A 43 -26.73 9.23 -9.27
N THR A 44 -26.54 9.43 -10.57
CA THR A 44 -26.19 8.35 -11.52
C THR A 44 -25.15 8.86 -12.50
N ILE A 45 -24.18 8.02 -12.82
CA ILE A 45 -23.24 8.21 -13.92
C ILE A 45 -23.32 6.95 -14.79
N ALA A 46 -23.77 7.10 -16.03
CA ALA A 46 -23.89 5.97 -16.95
C ALA A 46 -22.55 5.25 -17.12
N ASP A 47 -22.62 3.92 -17.22
CA ASP A 47 -21.48 3.03 -17.48
C ASP A 47 -20.34 3.04 -16.43
N ALA A 48 -20.52 3.74 -15.31
CA ALA A 48 -19.59 3.68 -14.19
C ALA A 48 -19.69 2.34 -13.45
N GLU A 49 -18.57 1.62 -13.36
CA GLU A 49 -18.49 0.39 -12.57
C GLU A 49 -18.30 0.68 -11.07
N GLU A 50 -17.63 1.78 -10.75
CA GLU A 50 -17.38 2.26 -9.39
C GLU A 50 -17.48 3.78 -9.35
N LEU A 51 -17.99 4.29 -8.23
CA LEU A 51 -18.09 5.72 -7.96
C LEU A 51 -17.18 6.11 -6.81
N GLU A 52 -16.50 7.24 -6.98
CA GLU A 52 -15.87 7.98 -5.91
C GLU A 52 -16.88 8.99 -5.35
N VAL A 53 -17.27 8.79 -4.09
CA VAL A 53 -18.23 9.65 -3.38
C VAL A 53 -17.46 10.58 -2.44
N SER A 54 -17.71 11.89 -2.57
CA SER A 54 -17.17 12.92 -1.69
C SER A 54 -18.32 13.66 -1.01
N ILE A 55 -18.27 13.77 0.32
CA ILE A 55 -19.25 14.49 1.12
C ILE A 55 -18.53 15.52 1.96
N ILE A 56 -18.91 16.78 1.80
CA ILE A 56 -18.41 17.88 2.63
C ILE A 56 -19.59 18.70 3.17
N GLY A 57 -19.44 19.25 4.37
CA GLY A 57 -20.41 20.20 4.92
C GLY A 57 -20.66 20.03 6.40
N LYS A 58 -21.74 20.62 6.87
CA LYS A 58 -22.12 20.62 8.27
C LYS A 58 -23.64 20.54 8.43
N THR A 59 -24.08 19.74 9.39
CA THR A 59 -25.49 19.52 9.77
C THR A 59 -25.60 19.53 11.28
N GLU A 60 -26.81 19.68 11.82
CA GLU A 60 -27.03 19.55 13.26
C GLU A 60 -26.57 18.17 13.77
N LYS A 61 -25.72 18.15 14.81
CA LYS A 61 -24.93 16.98 15.24
C LYS A 61 -25.76 15.77 15.70
N CYS A 62 -27.04 15.91 16.02
CA CYS A 62 -27.87 14.84 16.60
C CYS A 62 -29.10 14.45 15.78
N CYS A 63 -29.53 15.33 14.89
CA CYS A 63 -30.95 15.47 14.58
C CYS A 63 -31.17 15.54 13.07
N ASP A 64 -30.20 16.11 12.37
CA ASP A 64 -30.18 16.20 10.92
C ASP A 64 -29.19 15.21 10.32
N PHE A 65 -29.61 14.56 9.24
CA PHE A 65 -28.83 13.45 8.69
C PHE A 65 -28.81 13.47 7.17
N ILE A 66 -27.62 13.19 6.64
CA ILE A 66 -27.43 12.74 5.27
C ILE A 66 -27.25 11.23 5.27
N THR A 67 -28.06 10.54 4.48
CA THR A 67 -28.02 9.08 4.32
C THR A 67 -27.72 8.73 2.87
N ILE A 68 -26.70 7.91 2.65
CA ILE A 68 -26.32 7.38 1.35
C ILE A 68 -26.67 5.90 1.29
N TYR A 69 -27.47 5.53 0.30
CA TYR A 69 -27.79 4.14 -0.03
C TYR A 69 -27.04 3.76 -1.31
N ALA A 70 -26.11 2.82 -1.18
CA ALA A 70 -25.34 2.22 -2.27
C ALA A 70 -25.34 0.67 -2.10
N ASP A 71 -24.18 0.03 -2.14
CA ASP A 71 -23.99 -1.35 -1.68
C ASP A 71 -24.24 -1.51 -0.17
N LYS A 72 -24.02 -0.43 0.58
CA LYS A 72 -24.26 -0.31 2.02
C LYS A 72 -24.97 1.00 2.33
N LYS A 73 -25.46 1.11 3.57
CA LYS A 73 -26.08 2.33 4.11
C LYS A 73 -25.04 3.12 4.93
N PHE A 74 -24.79 4.36 4.53
CA PHE A 74 -23.96 5.31 5.27
C PHE A 74 -24.83 6.42 5.83
N LYS A 75 -24.60 6.83 7.08
CA LYS A 75 -25.37 7.88 7.75
C LYS A 75 -24.41 8.83 8.45
N PHE A 76 -24.53 10.12 8.18
CA PHE A 76 -23.63 11.15 8.72
C PHE A 76 -24.44 12.33 9.30
N SER A 77 -23.88 12.98 10.32
CA SER A 77 -24.37 14.21 10.95
C SER A 77 -23.19 15.04 11.49
N GLY A 78 -23.42 16.29 11.89
CA GLY A 78 -22.37 17.17 12.40
C GLY A 78 -21.47 17.71 11.27
N VAL A 79 -20.19 17.90 11.58
CA VAL A 79 -19.16 18.24 10.57
C VAL A 79 -18.81 16.99 9.78
N ILE A 80 -18.92 17.09 8.45
CA ILE A 80 -18.75 15.97 7.53
C ILE A 80 -17.65 16.32 6.54
N GLU A 81 -16.60 15.52 6.53
CA GLU A 81 -15.56 15.50 5.49
C GLU A 81 -15.21 14.04 5.22
N GLN A 82 -15.87 13.45 4.22
CA GLN A 82 -15.83 12.02 3.96
C GLN A 82 -15.60 11.74 2.50
N LYS A 83 -14.79 10.72 2.22
CA LYS A 83 -14.52 10.23 0.88
C LYS A 83 -14.47 8.71 0.90
N PHE A 84 -15.24 8.07 0.04
CA PHE A 84 -15.30 6.61 -0.04
C PHE A 84 -15.68 6.15 -1.45
N ILE A 85 -15.48 4.85 -1.70
CA ILE A 85 -15.77 4.21 -2.98
C ILE A 85 -16.99 3.32 -2.80
N VAL A 86 -17.87 3.33 -3.80
CA VAL A 86 -19.01 2.42 -3.88
C VAL A 86 -19.01 1.71 -5.23
N SER A 87 -19.46 0.46 -5.24
CA SER A 87 -19.66 -0.30 -6.48
C SER A 87 -20.97 0.10 -7.15
N GLY A 88 -20.96 0.07 -8.48
CA GLY A 88 -22.11 0.40 -9.33
C GLY A 88 -22.10 1.84 -9.85
N SER A 89 -23.11 2.16 -10.66
CA SER A 89 -23.23 3.41 -11.42
C SER A 89 -24.10 4.48 -10.75
N SER A 90 -24.70 4.18 -9.60
CA SER A 90 -25.62 5.12 -8.94
C SER A 90 -25.66 4.96 -7.43
N ILE A 91 -26.01 6.06 -6.75
CA ILE A 91 -26.34 6.10 -5.32
C ILE A 91 -27.67 6.83 -5.12
N ARG A 92 -28.34 6.54 -4.00
CA ARG A 92 -29.48 7.33 -3.52
C ARG A 92 -29.07 8.11 -2.28
N VAL A 93 -29.30 9.41 -2.32
CA VAL A 93 -28.95 10.38 -1.29
C VAL A 93 -30.23 10.90 -0.67
N ILE A 94 -30.36 10.81 0.65
CA ILE A 94 -31.49 11.34 1.41
C ILE A 94 -30.98 12.31 2.47
N PHE A 95 -31.41 13.55 2.40
CA PHE A 95 -31.22 14.53 3.46
C PHE A 95 -32.51 14.71 4.25
N LYS A 96 -32.43 14.74 5.57
CA LYS A 96 -33.56 15.02 6.45
C LYS A 96 -33.13 15.97 7.57
N SER A 97 -33.84 17.08 7.73
CA SER A 97 -33.73 17.96 8.89
C SER A 97 -34.93 17.86 9.83
N ASP A 98 -34.72 18.25 11.08
CA ASP A 98 -35.72 18.38 12.13
C ASP A 98 -36.40 19.76 12.14
N GLY A 99 -37.25 20.04 13.13
CA GLY A 99 -38.03 21.27 13.21
C GLY A 99 -37.38 22.44 13.95
N ARG A 100 -36.10 22.36 14.33
CA ARG A 100 -35.52 23.26 15.34
C ARG A 100 -34.28 24.01 14.87
N THR A 101 -33.21 23.29 14.53
CA THR A 101 -31.89 23.91 14.33
C THR A 101 -31.31 23.51 12.99
N THR A 102 -30.81 24.51 12.27
CA THR A 102 -30.23 24.37 10.93
C THR A 102 -28.74 24.68 10.98
N ASP A 103 -28.03 24.29 9.93
CA ASP A 103 -26.60 24.53 9.79
C ASP A 103 -26.29 24.78 8.31
N GLU A 104 -25.00 24.86 7.98
CA GLU A 104 -24.51 25.23 6.65
C GLU A 104 -25.01 24.32 5.51
N GLY A 105 -25.38 23.08 5.79
CA GLY A 105 -25.80 22.09 4.79
C GLY A 105 -24.65 21.25 4.24
N VAL A 106 -24.93 20.47 3.21
CA VAL A 106 -24.02 19.44 2.70
C VAL A 106 -23.92 19.44 1.18
N LEU A 107 -22.76 19.03 0.68
CA LEU A 107 -22.49 18.77 -0.72
C LEU A 107 -22.02 17.33 -0.89
N VAL A 108 -22.82 16.54 -1.58
CA VAL A 108 -22.46 15.20 -2.04
C VAL A 108 -22.09 15.28 -3.51
N LYS A 109 -20.89 14.85 -3.87
CA LYS A 109 -20.45 14.68 -5.26
C LYS A 109 -20.13 13.23 -5.52
N ILE A 110 -20.53 12.74 -6.70
CA ILE A 110 -20.03 11.47 -7.24
C ILE A 110 -19.26 11.73 -8.52
N ALA A 111 -18.21 10.93 -8.73
CA ALA A 111 -17.44 10.88 -9.97
C ALA A 111 -17.12 9.43 -10.33
N THR A 112 -16.95 9.14 -11.62
CA THR A 112 -16.42 7.84 -12.06
C THR A 112 -15.05 7.62 -11.47
N ARG A 113 -14.81 6.45 -10.87
CA ARG A 113 -13.47 6.11 -10.38
C ARG A 113 -12.53 5.87 -11.56
N LEU A 114 -11.52 6.73 -11.70
CA LEU A 114 -10.57 6.63 -12.80
C LEU A 114 -9.59 5.46 -12.60
N PRO A 115 -9.15 4.78 -13.68
CA PRO A 115 -8.12 3.73 -13.60
C PRO A 115 -6.83 4.19 -12.90
N ALA A 116 -6.42 5.45 -13.14
CA ALA A 116 -5.25 6.03 -12.49
C ALA A 116 -5.42 6.16 -10.96
N SER A 117 -6.62 6.46 -10.48
CA SER A 117 -6.91 6.52 -9.04
C SER A 117 -6.81 5.13 -8.40
N ILE A 118 -7.38 4.11 -9.05
CA ILE A 118 -7.27 2.71 -8.60
C ILE A 118 -5.81 2.27 -8.54
N PHE A 119 -5.03 2.56 -9.59
CA PHE A 119 -3.61 2.27 -9.65
C PHE A 119 -2.84 2.91 -8.47
N ASN A 120 -3.07 4.20 -8.24
CA ASN A 120 -2.40 4.94 -7.17
C ASN A 120 -2.79 4.44 -5.77
N ASP A 121 -4.05 4.06 -5.56
CA ASP A 121 -4.51 3.47 -4.30
C ASP A 121 -3.80 2.14 -4.02
N ILE A 122 -3.76 1.24 -5.01
CA ILE A 122 -3.09 -0.06 -4.89
C ILE A 122 -1.60 0.14 -4.63
N LYS A 123 -0.96 1.03 -5.40
CA LYS A 123 0.45 1.40 -5.22
C LYS A 123 0.73 1.94 -3.82
N LYS A 124 -0.09 2.87 -3.31
CA LYS A 124 0.07 3.42 -1.95
C LYS A 124 -0.05 2.34 -0.89
N GLN A 125 -1.06 1.49 -0.97
CA GLN A 125 -1.26 0.39 -0.01
C GLN A 125 -0.09 -0.61 -0.06
N LEU A 126 0.38 -0.94 -1.25
CA LEU A 126 1.55 -1.80 -1.45
C LEU A 126 2.79 -1.21 -0.76
N LEU A 127 3.09 0.07 -0.98
CA LEU A 127 4.22 0.75 -0.34
C LEU A 127 4.12 0.72 1.19
N VAL A 128 2.92 0.93 1.74
CA VAL A 128 2.66 0.86 3.19
C VAL A 128 2.91 -0.55 3.72
N SER A 129 2.41 -1.59 3.06
CA SER A 129 2.61 -2.98 3.49
C SER A 129 4.07 -3.41 3.41
N ILE A 130 4.80 -3.04 2.35
CA ILE A 130 6.24 -3.30 2.23
C ILE A 130 7.00 -2.62 3.37
N THR A 131 6.71 -1.34 3.63
CA THR A 131 7.35 -0.57 4.70
C THR A 131 7.11 -1.20 6.06
N LYS A 132 5.89 -1.68 6.33
CA LYS A 132 5.56 -2.39 7.57
C LYS A 132 6.39 -3.66 7.72
N ILE A 133 6.55 -4.48 6.68
CA ILE A 133 7.42 -5.68 6.75
C ILE A 133 8.87 -5.29 7.07
N LEU A 134 9.39 -4.25 6.40
CA LEU A 134 10.77 -3.82 6.61
C LEU A 134 11.04 -3.22 7.99
N GLN A 135 10.05 -2.58 8.61
CA GLN A 135 10.21 -1.88 9.90
C GLN A 135 9.85 -2.74 11.11
N TYR A 136 8.93 -3.69 10.94
CA TYR A 136 8.37 -4.43 12.07
C TYR A 136 9.39 -5.43 12.61
N GLY A 137 9.94 -5.11 13.79
CA GLY A 137 10.90 -5.95 14.51
C GLY A 137 12.37 -5.67 14.17
N THR A 138 12.73 -5.39 12.92
CA THR A 138 14.14 -5.23 12.49
C THR A 138 14.87 -4.09 13.20
N ASN A 139 14.25 -2.92 13.33
CA ASN A 139 14.89 -1.73 13.95
C ASN A 139 15.28 -1.97 15.41
N GLU A 140 14.34 -2.46 16.23
CA GLU A 140 14.60 -2.75 17.65
C GLU A 140 15.66 -3.85 17.80
N ILE A 141 15.57 -4.90 16.97
CA ILE A 141 16.54 -5.99 16.93
C ILE A 141 17.95 -5.45 16.65
N TYR A 142 18.11 -4.59 15.64
CA TYR A 142 19.41 -4.01 15.30
C TYR A 142 19.99 -3.19 16.45
N VAL A 143 19.18 -2.36 17.11
CA VAL A 143 19.63 -1.55 18.24
C VAL A 143 20.11 -2.43 19.38
N LYS A 144 19.30 -3.41 19.80
CA LYS A 144 19.66 -4.33 20.90
C LYS A 144 20.87 -5.20 20.57
N ILE A 145 20.98 -5.71 19.33
CA ILE A 145 22.16 -6.48 18.92
C ILE A 145 23.42 -5.62 18.93
N ASN A 146 23.39 -4.43 18.35
CA ASN A 146 24.57 -3.56 18.31
C ASN A 146 25.03 -3.15 19.71
N HIS A 147 24.07 -2.86 20.60
CA HIS A 147 24.35 -2.59 22.01
C HIS A 147 25.07 -3.77 22.69
N ASN A 148 24.53 -4.98 22.55
CA ASN A 148 25.13 -6.19 23.11
C ASN A 148 26.52 -6.51 22.52
N LEU A 149 26.70 -6.33 21.20
CA LEU A 149 28.00 -6.50 20.54
C LEU A 149 29.03 -5.48 21.04
N GLN A 150 28.62 -4.24 21.30
CA GLN A 150 29.49 -3.22 21.89
C GLN A 150 29.87 -3.57 23.32
N ALA A 151 28.93 -4.06 24.14
CA ALA A 151 29.20 -4.54 25.49
C ALA A 151 30.23 -5.68 25.49
N LEU A 152 30.09 -6.67 24.60
CA LEU A 152 31.05 -7.76 24.43
C LEU A 152 32.45 -7.27 24.03
N LYS A 153 32.54 -6.31 23.10
CA LYS A 153 33.82 -5.70 22.70
C LYS A 153 34.48 -5.00 23.89
N GLN A 154 33.73 -4.25 24.68
CA GLN A 154 34.25 -3.56 25.86
C GLN A 154 34.76 -4.54 26.93
N LEU A 155 34.02 -5.64 27.18
CA LEU A 155 34.46 -6.71 28.08
C LEU A 155 35.74 -7.36 27.59
N HIS A 156 35.83 -7.63 26.30
CA HIS A 156 37.02 -8.24 25.69
C HIS A 156 38.27 -7.38 25.88
N THR A 157 38.16 -6.09 25.60
CA THR A 157 39.27 -5.14 25.78
C THR A 157 39.71 -5.09 27.23
N LYS A 158 38.77 -5.02 28.18
CA LYS A 158 39.10 -5.03 29.62
C LYS A 158 39.75 -6.33 30.07
N LEU A 159 39.31 -7.47 29.55
CA LEU A 159 39.89 -8.78 29.85
C LEU A 159 41.36 -8.83 29.39
N LYS A 160 41.66 -8.31 28.19
CA LYS A 160 43.02 -8.28 27.63
C LYS A 160 43.98 -7.40 28.43
N THR A 161 43.49 -6.32 29.05
CA THR A 161 44.34 -5.36 29.77
C THR A 161 44.50 -5.66 31.26
N THR A 162 43.70 -6.55 31.84
CA THR A 162 43.68 -6.80 33.29
C THR A 162 44.39 -8.10 33.65
N GLN A 163 45.51 -8.00 34.40
CA GLN A 163 46.44 -9.14 34.58
C GLN A 163 46.00 -10.20 35.60
N LYS A 164 45.01 -9.91 36.48
CA LYS A 164 44.24 -10.85 37.33
C LYS A 164 43.33 -10.03 38.25
N ASN A 165 42.01 -10.10 38.10
CA ASN A 165 41.11 -9.40 39.02
C ASN A 165 39.74 -10.08 39.10
N TYR A 166 39.38 -10.66 40.24
CA TYR A 166 38.05 -11.25 40.48
C TYR A 166 36.90 -10.28 40.16
N SER A 167 37.14 -8.98 40.31
CA SER A 167 36.17 -7.92 39.96
C SER A 167 35.75 -7.94 38.50
N ILE A 168 36.63 -8.36 37.57
CA ILE A 168 36.30 -8.41 36.14
C ILE A 168 35.38 -9.58 35.80
N ILE A 169 35.53 -10.70 36.52
CA ILE A 169 34.75 -11.92 36.30
C ILE A 169 33.28 -11.68 36.67
N ASN A 170 33.03 -11.05 37.82
CA ASN A 170 31.68 -10.67 38.23
C ASN A 170 31.01 -9.72 37.23
N LYS A 171 31.78 -8.79 36.66
CA LYS A 171 31.29 -7.90 35.61
C LYS A 171 30.93 -8.68 34.34
N ILE A 172 31.81 -9.58 33.88
CA ILE A 172 31.56 -10.43 32.71
C ILE A 172 30.29 -11.26 32.91
N ILE A 173 30.14 -11.93 34.05
CA ILE A 173 28.95 -12.73 34.37
C ILE A 173 27.67 -11.90 34.23
N ARG A 174 27.63 -10.71 34.85
CA ARG A 174 26.47 -9.83 34.81
C ARG A 174 26.12 -9.43 33.37
N GLU A 175 27.10 -9.02 32.59
CA GLU A 175 26.88 -8.62 31.20
C GLU A 175 26.43 -9.79 30.31
N LEU A 176 27.01 -10.99 30.48
CA LEU A 176 26.57 -12.18 29.75
C LEU A 176 25.12 -12.55 30.07
N ILE A 177 24.68 -12.39 31.32
CA ILE A 177 23.28 -12.58 31.72
C ILE A 177 22.39 -11.54 31.03
N VAL A 178 22.77 -10.26 31.03
CA VAL A 178 22.02 -9.18 30.36
C VAL A 178 21.90 -9.46 28.85
N ILE A 179 23.00 -9.83 28.19
CA ILE A 179 23.01 -10.16 26.75
C ILE A 179 22.10 -11.37 26.48
N SER A 180 22.18 -12.40 27.32
CA SER A 180 21.31 -13.58 27.22
C SER A 180 19.83 -13.20 27.31
N GLN A 181 19.46 -12.39 28.31
CA GLN A 181 18.09 -11.93 28.50
C GLN A 181 17.60 -11.11 27.30
N ASN A 182 18.39 -10.16 26.83
CA ASN A 182 18.07 -9.34 25.66
C ASN A 182 17.87 -10.20 24.39
N TYR A 183 18.75 -11.18 24.14
CA TYR A 183 18.61 -12.06 22.97
C TYR A 183 17.42 -13.01 23.10
N GLN A 184 17.11 -13.48 24.31
CA GLN A 184 15.92 -14.30 24.56
C GLN A 184 14.64 -13.49 24.35
N GLU A 185 14.59 -12.26 24.86
CA GLU A 185 13.46 -11.34 24.67
C GLU A 185 13.19 -11.11 23.18
N ILE A 186 14.25 -10.81 22.40
CA ILE A 186 14.15 -10.66 20.94
C ILE A 186 13.65 -11.95 20.29
N ALA A 187 14.23 -13.10 20.64
CA ALA A 187 13.82 -14.38 20.06
C ALA A 187 12.35 -14.70 20.36
N ASN A 188 11.85 -14.34 21.54
CA ASN A 188 10.45 -14.51 21.93
C ASN A 188 9.48 -13.65 21.09
N MET A 189 9.95 -12.55 20.48
CA MET A 189 9.15 -11.73 19.56
C MET A 189 8.89 -12.41 18.20
N SER A 190 9.54 -13.56 17.92
CA SER A 190 9.47 -14.26 16.64
C SER A 190 8.04 -14.54 16.16
N ASN A 191 7.18 -15.07 17.04
CA ASN A 191 5.80 -15.35 16.67
C ASN A 191 5.04 -14.09 16.26
N ASN A 192 5.23 -12.99 17.00
CA ASN A 192 4.56 -11.71 16.72
C ASN A 192 5.05 -11.08 15.41
N ILE A 193 6.37 -11.07 15.19
CA ILE A 193 6.97 -10.53 13.96
C ILE A 193 6.52 -11.35 12.74
N MET A 194 6.62 -12.68 12.81
CA MET A 194 6.20 -13.56 11.71
C MET A 194 4.70 -13.50 11.45
N TYR A 195 3.88 -13.35 12.49
CA TYR A 195 2.44 -13.13 12.34
C TYR A 195 2.16 -11.80 11.62
N ALA A 196 2.82 -10.72 12.02
CA ALA A 196 2.67 -9.42 11.36
C ALA A 196 3.09 -9.48 9.88
N HIS A 197 4.21 -10.14 9.57
CA HIS A 197 4.65 -10.37 8.19
C HIS A 197 3.60 -11.13 7.38
N LYS A 198 3.07 -12.24 7.93
CA LYS A 198 2.01 -13.04 7.29
C LYS A 198 0.78 -12.19 6.96
N GLN A 199 0.35 -11.33 7.87
CA GLN A 199 -0.76 -10.40 7.63
C GLN A 199 -0.47 -9.44 6.48
N GLN A 200 0.74 -8.85 6.43
CA GLN A 200 1.12 -7.97 5.33
C GLN A 200 1.22 -8.72 3.98
N PHE A 201 1.71 -9.96 3.95
CA PHE A 201 1.68 -10.78 2.73
C PHE A 201 0.25 -11.07 2.26
N GLY A 202 -0.70 -11.25 3.18
CA GLY A 202 -2.12 -11.36 2.85
C GLY A 202 -2.63 -10.11 2.10
N ILE A 203 -2.28 -8.92 2.58
CA ILE A 203 -2.62 -7.65 1.92
C ILE A 203 -1.96 -7.57 0.54
N ILE A 204 -0.66 -7.87 0.43
CA ILE A 204 0.07 -7.83 -0.86
C ILE A 204 -0.56 -8.78 -1.88
N ASN A 205 -0.92 -10.00 -1.47
CA ASN A 205 -1.60 -10.95 -2.36
C ASN A 205 -2.97 -10.43 -2.82
N ASN A 206 -3.76 -9.82 -1.92
CA ASN A 206 -5.03 -9.21 -2.29
C ASN A 206 -4.86 -8.05 -3.28
N LEU A 207 -3.88 -7.16 -3.05
CA LEU A 207 -3.53 -6.07 -3.96
C LEU A 207 -3.11 -6.60 -5.34
N LYS A 208 -2.39 -7.72 -5.38
CA LYS A 208 -2.02 -8.39 -6.62
C LYS A 208 -3.25 -8.91 -7.40
N GLN A 209 -4.22 -9.50 -6.70
CA GLN A 209 -5.47 -9.94 -7.34
C GLN A 209 -6.28 -8.75 -7.89
N GLN A 210 -6.29 -7.62 -7.18
CA GLN A 210 -6.90 -6.39 -7.70
C GLN A 210 -6.18 -5.87 -8.96
N THR A 211 -4.84 -5.94 -8.99
CA THR A 211 -4.06 -5.62 -10.20
C THR A 211 -4.47 -6.51 -11.38
N LEU A 212 -4.52 -7.84 -11.20
CA LEU A 212 -4.94 -8.79 -12.24
C LEU A 212 -6.36 -8.51 -12.74
N HIS A 213 -7.29 -8.27 -11.83
CA HIS A 213 -8.66 -7.91 -12.18
C HIS A 213 -8.73 -6.66 -13.07
N ASN A 214 -7.90 -5.65 -12.81
CA ASN A 214 -7.83 -4.46 -13.67
C ASN A 214 -7.22 -4.75 -15.04
N ILE A 215 -6.21 -5.63 -15.12
CA ILE A 215 -5.65 -6.11 -16.39
C ILE A 215 -6.74 -6.82 -17.21
N ASP A 216 -7.50 -7.73 -16.59
CA ASP A 216 -8.58 -8.47 -17.25
C ASP A 216 -9.69 -7.54 -17.73
N LYS A 217 -10.05 -6.52 -16.94
CA LYS A 217 -11.00 -5.48 -17.37
C LYS A 217 -10.53 -4.72 -18.60
N ILE A 218 -9.25 -4.33 -18.65
CA ILE A 218 -8.68 -3.63 -19.81
C ILE A 218 -8.72 -4.54 -21.04
N LYS A 219 -8.34 -5.82 -20.87
CA LYS A 219 -8.37 -6.83 -21.94
C LYS A 219 -9.79 -7.06 -22.48
N TYR A 220 -10.79 -7.15 -21.60
CA TYR A 220 -12.19 -7.26 -21.99
C TYR A 220 -12.66 -6.04 -22.78
N LYS A 221 -12.34 -4.82 -22.31
CA LYS A 221 -12.65 -3.58 -23.04
C LYS A 221 -11.99 -3.56 -24.42
N TYR A 222 -10.73 -3.97 -24.50
CA TYR A 222 -10.00 -4.07 -25.77
C TYR A 222 -10.70 -5.01 -26.76
N GLN A 223 -11.13 -6.19 -26.32
CA GLN A 223 -11.85 -7.16 -27.15
C GLN A 223 -13.18 -6.59 -27.66
N ASN A 224 -13.94 -5.89 -26.82
CA ASN A 224 -15.19 -5.25 -27.25
C ASN A 224 -14.95 -4.19 -28.34
N TYR A 225 -13.93 -3.34 -28.18
CA TYR A 225 -13.58 -2.36 -29.21
C TYR A 225 -13.05 -3.01 -30.49
N GLN A 226 -12.38 -4.16 -30.39
CA GLN A 226 -11.96 -4.93 -31.55
C GLN A 226 -13.16 -5.46 -32.36
N LEU A 227 -14.22 -5.91 -31.68
CA LEU A 227 -15.46 -6.33 -32.34
C LEU A 227 -16.14 -5.14 -33.04
N LEU A 228 -16.26 -4.00 -32.36
CA LEU A 228 -16.83 -2.78 -32.95
C LEU A 228 -16.02 -2.28 -34.15
N LEU A 229 -14.69 -2.36 -34.08
CA LEU A 229 -13.79 -2.02 -35.17
C LEU A 229 -14.02 -2.92 -36.40
N ASN A 230 -14.17 -4.23 -36.19
CA ASN A 230 -14.41 -5.17 -37.27
C ASN A 230 -15.80 -4.96 -37.91
N ASP A 231 -16.84 -4.74 -37.09
CA ASP A 231 -18.19 -4.41 -37.58
C ASP A 231 -18.18 -3.12 -38.42
N ALA A 232 -17.52 -2.07 -37.93
CA ALA A 232 -17.40 -0.81 -38.65
C ALA A 232 -16.65 -0.96 -39.98
N LYS A 233 -15.59 -1.78 -40.03
CA LYS A 233 -14.85 -2.09 -41.26
C LYS A 233 -15.67 -2.86 -42.27
N ASN A 234 -16.45 -3.85 -41.83
CA ASN A 234 -17.30 -4.64 -42.72
C ASN A 234 -18.39 -3.77 -43.35
N LYS A 235 -19.08 -2.95 -42.54
CA LYS A 235 -20.11 -2.03 -43.03
C LYS A 235 -19.55 -0.99 -44.00
N LEU A 236 -18.33 -0.52 -43.80
CA LEU A 236 -17.68 0.44 -44.70
C LEU A 236 -17.57 -0.07 -46.15
N VAL A 237 -17.44 -1.38 -46.36
CA VAL A 237 -17.31 -1.98 -47.70
C VAL A 237 -18.65 -2.00 -48.46
N GLU A 238 -19.77 -1.95 -47.73
CA GLU A 238 -21.12 -2.07 -48.29
C GLU A 238 -21.80 -0.72 -48.57
N LEU A 239 -21.12 0.39 -48.27
CA LEU A 239 -21.70 1.75 -48.33
C LEU A 239 -21.32 2.49 -49.60
N ASP A 240 -22.33 3.09 -50.24
CA ASP A 240 -22.16 3.99 -51.39
C ASP A 240 -22.25 5.48 -51.02
N ASP A 241 -22.94 5.83 -49.92
CA ASP A 241 -23.11 7.22 -49.49
C ASP A 241 -21.81 7.81 -48.92
N PRO A 242 -21.24 8.89 -49.52
CA PRO A 242 -20.01 9.51 -49.05
C PRO A 242 -20.03 9.96 -47.59
N LEU A 243 -21.17 10.43 -47.08
CA LEU A 243 -21.28 10.91 -45.70
C LEU A 243 -21.23 9.74 -44.71
N GLU A 244 -21.92 8.64 -45.01
CA GLU A 244 -21.87 7.42 -44.23
C GLU A 244 -20.46 6.78 -44.24
N ILE A 245 -19.80 6.75 -45.40
CA ILE A 245 -18.39 6.34 -45.53
C ILE A 245 -17.50 7.16 -44.60
N GLN A 246 -17.67 8.49 -44.57
CA GLN A 246 -16.89 9.37 -43.71
C GLN A 246 -17.16 9.09 -42.21
N ARG A 247 -18.43 8.87 -41.84
CA ARG A 247 -18.83 8.53 -40.47
C ARG A 247 -18.15 7.26 -39.98
N TYR A 248 -18.19 6.18 -40.77
CA TYR A 248 -17.56 4.91 -40.41
C TYR A 248 -16.02 5.01 -40.35
N LYS A 249 -15.38 5.77 -41.25
CA LYS A 249 -13.94 6.06 -41.16
C LYS A 249 -13.59 6.74 -39.85
N PHE A 250 -14.36 7.74 -39.43
CA PHE A 250 -14.16 8.41 -38.14
C PHE A 250 -14.33 7.46 -36.96
N SER A 251 -15.34 6.58 -36.98
CA SER A 251 -15.51 5.54 -35.96
C SER A 251 -14.33 4.56 -35.90
N ILE A 252 -13.84 4.10 -37.06
CA ILE A 252 -12.67 3.21 -37.18
C ILE A 252 -11.44 3.87 -36.55
N ASP A 253 -11.16 5.13 -36.90
CA ASP A 253 -10.04 5.89 -36.35
C ASP A 253 -10.18 6.07 -34.83
N GLY A 254 -11.38 6.38 -34.35
CA GLY A 254 -11.71 6.48 -32.93
C GLY A 254 -11.46 5.17 -32.18
N TYR A 255 -11.94 4.04 -32.69
CA TYR A 255 -11.73 2.73 -32.08
C TYR A 255 -10.24 2.33 -32.07
N ASN A 256 -9.51 2.58 -33.16
CA ASN A 256 -8.06 2.35 -33.20
C ASN A 256 -7.33 3.17 -32.13
N ALA A 257 -7.69 4.45 -31.96
CA ALA A 257 -7.11 5.32 -30.94
C ALA A 257 -7.39 4.80 -29.52
N ILE A 258 -8.62 4.38 -29.23
CA ILE A 258 -9.01 3.80 -27.94
C ILE A 258 -8.22 2.50 -27.67
N MET A 259 -8.15 1.59 -28.64
CA MET A 259 -7.42 0.33 -28.50
C MET A 259 -5.93 0.54 -28.24
N ARG A 260 -5.31 1.55 -28.86
CA ARG A 260 -3.92 1.94 -28.57
C ARG A 260 -3.76 2.38 -27.11
N THR A 261 -4.63 3.27 -26.62
CA THR A 261 -4.60 3.71 -25.22
C THR A 261 -4.85 2.56 -24.24
N LEU A 262 -5.76 1.63 -24.54
CA LEU A 262 -5.98 0.44 -23.71
C LEU A 262 -4.74 -0.46 -23.68
N THR A 263 -4.03 -0.60 -24.81
CA THR A 263 -2.78 -1.36 -24.89
C THR A 263 -1.70 -0.73 -24.00
N GLU A 264 -1.54 0.60 -24.04
CA GLU A 264 -0.61 1.34 -23.17
C GLU A 264 -0.96 1.17 -21.69
N GLN A 265 -2.24 1.28 -21.34
CA GLN A 265 -2.72 1.04 -19.97
C GLN A 265 -2.41 -0.39 -19.51
N GLN A 266 -2.70 -1.39 -20.35
CA GLN A 266 -2.41 -2.79 -20.04
C GLN A 266 -0.91 -3.00 -19.75
N GLN A 267 -0.03 -2.44 -20.60
CA GLN A 267 1.42 -2.53 -20.40
C GLN A 267 1.89 -1.87 -19.10
N ILE A 268 1.24 -0.80 -18.64
CA ILE A 268 1.54 -0.18 -17.33
C ILE A 268 1.16 -1.13 -16.20
N TRP A 269 -0.04 -1.70 -16.26
CA TRP A 269 -0.53 -2.65 -15.25
C TRP A 269 0.28 -3.95 -15.23
N ASP A 270 0.65 -4.51 -16.38
CA ASP A 270 1.48 -5.71 -16.49
C ASP A 270 2.86 -5.49 -15.87
N ARG A 271 3.49 -4.33 -16.15
CA ARG A 271 4.77 -3.94 -15.53
C ARG A 271 4.63 -3.80 -14.01
N PHE A 272 3.54 -3.22 -13.53
CA PHE A 272 3.28 -3.08 -12.10
C PHE A 272 3.02 -4.43 -11.42
N TYR A 273 2.26 -5.33 -12.05
CA TYR A 273 2.07 -6.71 -11.59
C TYR A 273 3.40 -7.45 -11.47
N HIS A 274 4.25 -7.36 -12.49
CA HIS A 274 5.56 -8.02 -12.46
C HIS A 274 6.46 -7.46 -11.34
N ALA A 275 6.41 -6.15 -11.09
CA ALA A 275 7.08 -5.54 -9.95
C ALA A 275 6.53 -6.03 -8.60
N GLN A 276 5.22 -6.29 -8.49
CA GLN A 276 4.57 -6.89 -7.31
C GLN A 276 5.07 -8.31 -7.04
N GLU A 277 5.30 -9.12 -8.08
CA GLU A 277 5.87 -10.47 -7.91
C GLU A 277 7.32 -10.41 -7.42
N VAL A 278 8.16 -9.62 -8.09
CA VAL A 278 9.57 -9.48 -7.72
C VAL A 278 9.74 -8.96 -6.28
N ILE A 279 8.93 -7.99 -5.86
CA ILE A 279 9.00 -7.45 -4.50
C ILE A 279 8.50 -8.44 -3.46
N LYS A 280 7.47 -9.23 -3.79
CA LYS A 280 6.95 -10.28 -2.91
C LYS A 280 8.00 -11.34 -2.64
N ASP A 281 8.69 -11.82 -3.67
CA ASP A 281 9.73 -12.84 -3.52
C ASP A 281 10.90 -12.34 -2.67
N LYS A 282 11.32 -11.08 -2.87
CA LYS A 282 12.36 -10.46 -2.05
C LYS A 282 11.92 -10.23 -0.60
N LEU A 283 10.67 -9.90 -0.38
CA LEU A 283 10.12 -9.77 0.97
C LEU A 283 10.04 -11.11 1.68
N ASP A 284 9.66 -12.18 0.99
CA ASP A 284 9.63 -13.52 1.57
C ASP A 284 11.05 -13.94 1.99
N ALA A 285 12.02 -13.78 1.08
CA ALA A 285 13.44 -14.03 1.39
C ALA A 285 13.93 -13.19 2.58
N HIS A 286 13.55 -11.90 2.67
CA HIS A 286 13.85 -11.06 3.82
C HIS A 286 13.20 -11.59 5.11
N SER A 287 11.92 -11.98 5.07
CA SER A 287 11.22 -12.55 6.21
C SER A 287 11.87 -13.86 6.70
N GLN A 288 12.34 -14.71 5.79
CA GLN A 288 13.09 -15.92 6.17
C GLN A 288 14.43 -15.58 6.84
N LYS A 289 15.14 -14.54 6.38
CA LYS A 289 16.37 -14.06 7.04
C LYS A 289 16.09 -13.52 8.44
N VAL A 290 14.99 -12.78 8.64
CA VAL A 290 14.56 -12.34 9.98
C VAL A 290 14.29 -13.56 10.87
N LYS A 291 13.55 -14.55 10.37
CA LYS A 291 13.28 -15.79 11.11
C LYS A 291 14.57 -16.51 11.53
N LEU A 292 15.54 -16.63 10.62
CA LEU A 292 16.85 -17.22 10.90
C LEU A 292 17.60 -16.42 11.97
N LEU A 293 17.62 -15.09 11.87
CA LEU A 293 18.23 -14.21 12.87
C LEU A 293 17.64 -14.47 14.26
N LEU A 294 16.31 -14.48 14.37
CA LEU A 294 15.61 -14.71 15.64
C LEU A 294 15.92 -16.08 16.24
N HIS A 295 16.02 -17.11 15.39
CA HIS A 295 16.44 -18.44 15.83
C HIS A 295 17.89 -18.46 16.35
N VAL A 296 18.83 -17.85 15.61
CA VAL A 296 20.24 -17.73 16.02
C VAL A 296 20.38 -16.97 17.34
N LEU A 297 19.59 -15.90 17.54
CA LEU A 297 19.57 -15.18 18.81
C LEU A 297 19.05 -16.03 19.96
N GLY A 298 18.03 -16.87 19.72
CA GLY A 298 17.53 -17.83 20.71
C GLY A 298 18.56 -18.90 21.10
N ILE A 299 19.40 -19.36 20.17
CA ILE A 299 20.51 -20.27 20.50
C ILE A 299 21.60 -19.52 21.28
N ASN A 300 21.98 -18.33 20.80
CA ASN A 300 23.02 -17.52 21.44
C ASN A 300 22.64 -17.09 22.85
N SER A 301 21.35 -16.81 23.11
CA SER A 301 20.89 -16.51 24.47
C SER A 301 21.24 -17.64 25.44
N GLN A 302 21.05 -18.90 25.03
CA GLN A 302 21.37 -20.07 25.82
C GLN A 302 22.88 -20.23 25.99
N ILE A 303 23.68 -20.03 24.94
CA ILE A 303 25.15 -20.08 25.00
C ILE A 303 25.67 -19.06 26.02
N TYR A 304 25.19 -17.82 25.98
CA TYR A 304 25.61 -16.78 26.93
C TYR A 304 25.17 -17.10 28.37
N LYS A 305 23.96 -17.63 28.56
CA LYS A 305 23.48 -18.09 29.87
C LYS A 305 24.37 -19.18 30.45
N GLN A 306 24.71 -20.21 29.65
CA GLN A 306 25.57 -21.30 30.10
C GLN A 306 27.00 -20.82 30.34
N SER A 307 27.50 -19.90 29.52
CA SER A 307 28.82 -19.28 29.73
C SER A 307 28.87 -18.51 31.05
N ALA A 308 27.81 -17.76 31.40
CA ALA A 308 27.69 -17.11 32.69
C ALA A 308 27.66 -18.11 33.85
N ASN A 309 26.92 -19.22 33.72
CA ASN A 309 26.88 -20.29 34.71
C ASN A 309 28.25 -20.95 34.92
N VAL A 310 28.98 -21.24 33.84
CA VAL A 310 30.34 -21.81 33.93
C VAL A 310 31.29 -20.82 34.59
N ALA A 311 31.19 -19.52 34.27
CA ALA A 311 32.00 -18.48 34.89
C ALA A 311 31.76 -18.40 36.41
N LEU A 312 30.49 -18.51 36.83
CA LEU A 312 30.09 -18.55 38.24
C LEU A 312 30.70 -19.75 38.97
N LEU A 313 30.65 -20.95 38.36
CA LEU A 313 31.15 -22.18 38.96
C LEU A 313 32.67 -22.23 39.04
N ARG A 314 33.36 -21.72 38.01
CA ARG A 314 34.78 -22.00 37.82
C ARG A 314 35.73 -20.91 38.30
N GLN A 315 35.24 -19.79 38.87
CA GLN A 315 35.90 -18.59 39.47
C GLN A 315 37.31 -18.15 39.00
N ASN A 316 38.21 -19.08 38.65
CA ASN A 316 39.55 -18.93 38.09
C ASN A 316 39.70 -19.38 36.62
N SER A 317 38.70 -20.03 36.01
CA SER A 317 38.75 -20.34 34.58
C SER A 317 38.39 -19.10 33.78
N VAL A 318 39.38 -18.43 33.20
CA VAL A 318 39.16 -17.49 32.09
C VAL A 318 38.52 -18.31 30.98
N LEU A 319 37.19 -18.32 30.92
CA LEU A 319 36.44 -18.84 29.79
C LEU A 319 37.07 -18.28 28.52
N LYS A 320 37.11 -19.08 27.46
CA LYS A 320 37.50 -18.63 26.12
C LYS A 320 36.42 -17.66 25.61
N LEU A 321 36.32 -16.47 26.21
CA LEU A 321 35.49 -15.34 25.77
C LEU A 321 35.78 -15.02 24.30
N ASN A 322 37.01 -15.28 23.84
CA ASN A 322 37.40 -15.20 22.43
C ASN A 322 36.43 -15.95 21.51
N ASN A 323 35.86 -17.09 21.94
CA ASN A 323 34.88 -17.86 21.17
C ASN A 323 33.47 -17.26 21.23
N LEU A 324 33.17 -16.44 22.25
CA LEU A 324 31.87 -15.78 22.42
C LEU A 324 31.77 -14.45 21.66
N ILE A 325 32.91 -13.82 21.39
CA ILE A 325 32.99 -12.52 20.70
C ILE A 325 32.98 -12.70 19.18
N ASN A 326 33.46 -13.84 18.70
CA ASN A 326 33.54 -14.13 17.28
C ASN A 326 32.34 -14.99 16.86
N LEU A 327 31.21 -14.32 16.60
CA LEU A 327 30.00 -14.93 16.04
C LEU A 327 29.89 -14.57 14.54
N PRO A 328 30.74 -15.14 13.68
CA PRO A 328 30.72 -14.84 12.24
C PRO A 328 29.35 -15.15 11.63
N GLU A 329 28.63 -16.17 12.12
CA GLU A 329 27.28 -16.44 11.60
C GLU A 329 26.30 -15.30 11.92
N LEU A 330 26.31 -14.76 13.15
CA LEU A 330 25.42 -13.65 13.52
C LEU A 330 25.73 -12.39 12.70
N GLN A 331 27.01 -12.06 12.54
CA GLN A 331 27.44 -10.92 11.71
C GLN A 331 27.03 -11.12 10.24
N ASN A 332 27.21 -12.33 9.70
CA ASN A 332 26.81 -12.67 8.35
C ASN A 332 25.30 -12.53 8.15
N VAL A 333 24.47 -13.05 9.07
CA VAL A 333 23.00 -12.91 9.00
C VAL A 333 22.57 -11.44 9.02
N ILE A 334 23.16 -10.62 9.90
CA ILE A 334 22.86 -9.18 9.97
C ILE A 334 23.25 -8.46 8.67
N ASN A 335 24.43 -8.75 8.13
CA ASN A 335 24.88 -8.15 6.87
C ASN A 335 23.97 -8.55 5.71
N ASN A 336 23.60 -9.83 5.62
CA ASN A 336 22.66 -10.32 4.60
C ASN A 336 21.27 -9.72 4.72
N LEU A 337 20.84 -9.36 5.93
CA LEU A 337 19.57 -8.68 6.20
C LEU A 337 19.63 -7.24 5.67
N LYS A 338 20.68 -6.48 6.01
CA LYS A 338 20.91 -5.10 5.53
C LYS A 338 21.01 -5.01 4.00
N ILE A 339 21.70 -5.96 3.37
CA ILE A 339 21.78 -6.05 1.90
C ILE A 339 20.37 -6.28 1.33
N SER A 340 19.59 -7.18 1.93
CA SER A 340 18.20 -7.45 1.55
C SER A 340 17.33 -6.20 1.62
N GLU A 341 17.41 -5.45 2.72
CA GLU A 341 16.65 -4.21 2.92
C GLU A 341 17.03 -3.15 1.88
N THR A 342 18.33 -2.99 1.62
CA THR A 342 18.84 -2.05 0.61
C THR A 342 18.31 -2.38 -0.79
N ASP A 343 18.28 -3.65 -1.15
CA ASP A 343 17.73 -4.10 -2.44
C ASP A 343 16.23 -3.85 -2.55
N ILE A 344 15.47 -4.09 -1.48
CA ILE A 344 14.03 -3.83 -1.43
C ILE A 344 13.76 -2.32 -1.53
N LEU A 345 14.54 -1.49 -0.84
CA LEU A 345 14.43 -0.02 -0.91
C LEU A 345 14.70 0.50 -2.32
N LYS A 346 15.71 -0.04 -3.03
CA LYS A 346 15.95 0.31 -4.44
C LYS A 346 14.76 -0.02 -5.34
N LEU A 347 14.08 -1.15 -5.11
CA LEU A 347 12.86 -1.51 -5.84
C LEU A 347 11.67 -0.62 -5.47
N LEU A 348 11.53 -0.26 -4.21
CA LEU A 348 10.53 0.70 -3.76
C LEU A 348 10.65 2.03 -4.48
N GLU A 349 11.88 2.55 -4.64
CA GLU A 349 12.12 3.77 -5.40
C GLU A 349 11.73 3.63 -6.87
N LYS A 350 11.95 2.46 -7.49
CA LYS A 350 11.45 2.18 -8.84
C LYS A 350 9.92 2.17 -8.89
N ILE A 351 9.25 1.52 -7.94
CA ILE A 351 7.78 1.48 -7.88
C ILE A 351 7.21 2.88 -7.65
N LYS A 352 7.82 3.69 -6.78
CA LYS A 352 7.42 5.08 -6.55
C LYS A 352 7.49 5.92 -7.82
N ARG A 353 8.53 5.72 -8.63
CA ARG A 353 8.71 6.42 -9.93
C ARG A 353 7.87 5.84 -11.05
N ALA A 354 7.52 4.56 -11.00
CA ALA A 354 6.62 3.94 -11.95
C ALA A 354 5.22 4.52 -11.74
N GLY A 355 4.86 5.56 -12.49
CA GLY A 355 3.51 6.13 -12.40
C GLY A 355 3.27 7.54 -12.90
N LEU A 356 4.12 8.12 -13.76
CA LEU A 356 3.82 9.22 -14.69
C LEU A 356 4.96 9.33 -15.71
#